data_AF-A0A919XGU0-F1
#
_entry.id   AF-A0A919XGU0-F1
#
_cell.length_a   1.000
_cell.length_b   1.000
_cell.length_c   1.000
_cell.angle_alpha   90.00
_cell.angle_beta   90.00
_cell.angle_gamma   90.00
#
_symmetry.space_group_name_H-M   'P 1'
#
loop_
_entity.id
_entity.type
_entity.pdbx_description
1 polymer ?
#
loop_
_entity_poly.entity_id
_entity_poly.type
_entity_poly.pdbx_seq_one_letter_code
_entity_poly.pdbx_strand_id
1 'polypeptide(L)'
;MTRLLNGIGCVLILGGIVMGFIFGFKDDPGIHWPEAFSWWFGGTVSGVLFFAFSLMLEYLEQNNEFLRELLDRTQEQAQPPPSLGNSKASLKSLRGYKMKSRD
;
A
#
# COMPACT_ATOMS: atom_id res chain seq x y z
N MET A 1 -6.14 9.03 0.40
CA MET A 1 -7.10 9.20 1.53
C MET A 1 -6.43 9.40 2.89
N THR A 2 -5.17 9.00 3.02
CA THR A 2 -4.32 9.03 4.21
C THR A 2 -4.28 10.38 4.96
N ARG A 3 -4.21 11.50 4.22
CA ARG A 3 -4.18 12.84 4.84
C ARG A 3 -5.47 13.20 5.60
N LEU A 4 -6.63 12.74 5.12
CA LEU A 4 -7.91 12.98 5.80
C LEU A 4 -8.02 12.14 7.07
N LEU A 5 -7.64 10.86 7.02
CA LEU A 5 -7.64 10.00 8.21
C LEU A 5 -6.67 10.49 9.28
N ASN A 6 -5.48 10.95 8.88
CA ASN A 6 -4.53 11.56 9.81
C ASN A 6 -5.09 12.83 10.45
N GLY A 7 -5.78 13.67 9.67
CA GLY A 7 -6.47 14.85 10.18
C GLY A 7 -7.56 14.50 11.19
N ILE A 8 -8.40 13.50 10.89
CA ILE A 8 -9.43 13.00 11.80
C ILE A 8 -8.80 12.45 13.08
N GLY A 9 -7.71 11.70 12.97
CA GLY A 9 -6.94 11.20 14.12
C GLY A 9 -6.47 12.32 15.03
N CYS A 10 -5.85 13.37 14.47
CA CYS A 10 -5.46 14.57 15.24
C CYS A 10 -6.65 15.25 15.91
N VAL A 11 -7.77 15.42 15.21
CA VAL A 11 -8.98 16.06 15.77
C VAL A 11 -9.55 15.24 16.92
N LEU A 12 -9.54 13.91 16.84
CA LEU A 12 -10.02 13.04 17.92
C LEU A 12 -9.14 13.12 19.17
N ILE A 13 -7.82 13.19 19.01
CA ILE A 13 -6.89 13.35 20.14
C ILE A 13 -7.11 14.71 20.79
N LEU A 14 -7.09 15.79 20.01
CA LEU A 14 -7.28 17.15 20.51
C LEU A 14 -8.67 17.33 21.14
N GLY A 15 -9.71 16.80 20.49
CA GLY A 15 -11.08 16.82 20.98
C GLY A 15 -11.23 16.04 22.29
N GLY A 16 -10.60 14.87 22.41
CA GLY A 16 -10.57 14.11 23.65
C GLY A 16 -9.87 14.85 24.79
N ILE A 17 -8.75 15.52 24.51
CA ILE A 17 -8.04 16.36 25.49
C ILE A 17 -8.94 17.50 25.98
N VAL A 18 -9.54 18.25 25.05
CA VAL A 18 -10.42 19.39 25.36
C VAL A 18 -11.66 18.94 26.13
N MET A 19 -12.33 17.88 25.68
CA MET A 19 -13.51 17.34 26.37
C MET A 19 -13.15 16.82 27.76
N GLY A 20 -11.99 16.19 27.95
CA GLY A 20 -11.54 15.74 29.27
C GLY A 20 -11.38 16.89 30.26
N PHE A 21 -10.92 18.06 29.81
CA PHE A 21 -10.91 19.25 30.66
C PHE A 21 -12.33 19.78 30.92
N ILE A 22 -13.18 19.89 29.90
CA ILE A 22 -14.54 20.42 30.05
C ILE A 22 -15.36 19.57 31.04
N PHE A 23 -15.37 18.25 30.86
CA PHE A 23 -16.11 17.35 31.73
C PHE A 23 -15.43 17.20 33.09
N GLY A 24 -14.09 17.16 33.13
CA GLY A 24 -13.35 17.09 34.38
C GLY A 24 -13.59 18.26 35.34
N PHE A 25 -13.99 19.44 34.85
CA PHE A 25 -14.27 20.62 35.68
C PHE A 25 -15.77 20.91 35.88
N LYS A 26 -16.66 20.02 35.43
CA LYS A 26 -18.08 20.36 35.28
C LYS A 26 -18.86 20.44 36.60
N ASP A 27 -18.59 19.54 37.55
CA ASP A 27 -19.53 19.29 38.66
C ASP A 27 -18.98 19.62 40.08
N ASP A 28 -17.72 20.03 40.24
CA ASP A 28 -17.11 20.36 41.55
C ASP A 28 -16.05 21.47 41.45
N PRO A 29 -15.64 22.10 42.58
CA PRO A 29 -14.50 23.02 42.63
C PRO A 29 -13.12 22.35 42.39
N GLY A 30 -13.08 21.14 41.81
CA GLY A 30 -11.87 20.38 41.54
C GLY A 30 -12.02 19.46 40.33
N ILE A 31 -10.89 18.94 39.84
CA ILE A 31 -10.88 18.05 38.67
C ILE A 31 -11.38 16.66 39.05
N HIS A 32 -12.44 16.22 38.37
CA HIS A 32 -12.90 14.84 38.33
C HIS A 32 -11.96 14.03 37.43
N TRP A 33 -10.83 13.63 38.01
CA TRP A 33 -9.78 12.89 37.32
C TRP A 33 -10.25 11.66 36.56
N PRO A 34 -11.16 10.80 37.09
CA PRO A 34 -11.60 9.60 36.37
C PRO A 34 -12.26 9.93 35.02
N GLU A 35 -13.09 10.96 34.98
CA GLU A 35 -13.79 11.38 33.76
C GLU A 35 -12.84 12.02 32.77
N ALA A 36 -11.95 12.90 33.24
CA ALA A 36 -10.90 13.50 32.42
C ALA A 36 -9.99 12.43 31.78
N PHE A 37 -9.53 11.46 32.56
CA PHE A 37 -8.70 10.36 32.05
C PHE A 37 -9.45 9.47 31.06
N SER A 38 -10.74 9.20 31.28
CA SER A 38 -11.57 8.43 30.34
C SER A 38 -11.65 9.11 28.98
N TRP A 39 -11.87 10.43 28.95
CA TRP A 39 -11.89 11.22 27.73
C TRP A 39 -10.53 11.30 27.03
N TRP A 40 -9.45 11.52 27.79
CA TRP A 40 -8.10 11.56 27.23
C TRP A 40 -7.68 10.23 26.64
N PHE A 41 -7.92 9.15 27.37
CA PHE A 41 -7.60 7.81 26.91
C PHE A 41 -8.46 7.41 25.72
N GLY A 42 -9.78 7.66 25.77
CA GLY A 42 -10.69 7.40 24.65
C GLY A 42 -10.34 8.18 23.39
N GLY A 43 -10.02 9.48 23.52
CA GLY A 43 -9.56 10.33 22.42
C GLY A 43 -8.22 9.87 21.84
N THR A 44 -7.28 9.46 22.70
CA THR A 44 -5.98 8.95 22.27
C THR A 44 -6.10 7.62 21.54
N VAL A 45 -6.82 6.65 22.11
CA VAL A 45 -7.02 5.33 21.50
C VAL A 45 -7.72 5.45 20.16
N SER A 46 -8.80 6.22 20.08
CA SER A 46 -9.51 6.45 18.81
C SER A 46 -8.62 7.15 17.79
N GLY A 47 -7.89 8.20 18.18
CA GLY A 47 -6.96 8.89 17.28
C GLY A 47 -5.86 7.98 16.72
N VAL A 48 -5.23 7.18 17.58
CA VAL A 48 -4.21 6.19 17.18
C VAL A 48 -4.80 5.14 16.23
N LEU A 49 -6.03 4.69 16.46
CA LEU A 49 -6.71 3.75 15.57
C LEU A 49 -6.88 4.32 14.16
N PHE A 50 -7.29 5.59 14.05
CA PHE A 50 -7.43 6.26 12.76
C PHE A 50 -6.07 6.44 12.05
N PHE A 51 -4.99 6.71 12.80
CA PHE A 51 -3.64 6.70 12.23
C PHE A 51 -3.25 5.31 11.72
N ALA A 52 -3.54 4.25 12.46
CA ALA A 52 -3.26 2.88 12.04
C ALA A 52 -4.03 2.51 10.77
N PHE A 53 -5.31 2.88 10.66
CA PHE A 53 -6.09 2.68 9.43
C PHE A 53 -5.54 3.48 8.25
N SER A 54 -5.06 4.69 8.49
CA SER A 54 -4.40 5.52 7.48
C SER A 54 -3.20 4.79 6.87
N LEU A 55 -2.31 4.27 7.73
CA LEU A 55 -1.14 3.49 7.31
C LEU A 55 -1.54 2.18 6.60
N MET A 56 -2.55 1.48 7.12
CA MET A 56 -3.02 0.24 6.50
C MET A 56 -3.55 0.48 5.09
N LEU A 57 -4.31 1.55 4.87
CA LEU A 57 -4.80 1.91 3.54
C LEU A 57 -3.66 2.29 2.59
N GLU A 58 -2.64 3.01 3.07
CA GLU A 58 -1.47 3.34 2.28
C GLU A 58 -0.70 2.09 1.84
N TYR A 59 -0.50 1.13 2.74
CA TYR A 59 0.09 -0.17 2.36
C TYR A 59 -0.79 -0.98 1.41
N LEU A 60 -2.11 -0.92 1.57
CA LEU A 60 -3.02 -1.61 0.66
C LEU A 60 -2.96 -1.01 -0.76
N GLU A 61 -2.88 0.32 -0.86
CA GLU A 61 -2.76 1.05 -2.11
C GLU A 61 -1.44 0.69 -2.82
N GLN A 62 -0.32 0.72 -2.08
CA GLN A 62 1.00 0.31 -2.61
C GLN A 62 1.01 -1.15 -3.08
N ASN A 63 0.42 -2.08 -2.31
CA ASN A 63 0.34 -3.48 -2.72
C ASN A 63 -0.52 -3.67 -3.97
N ASN A 64 -1.61 -2.92 -4.11
CA ASN A 64 -2.45 -2.98 -5.30
C ASN A 64 -1.71 -2.47 -6.55
N GLU A 65 -0.99 -1.35 -6.41
CA GLU A 65 -0.14 -0.82 -7.49
C GLU A 65 0.93 -1.85 -7.91
N PHE A 66 1.60 -2.47 -6.94
CA PHE A 66 2.60 -3.50 -7.23
C PHE A 66 2.01 -4.73 -7.93
N LEU A 67 0.84 -5.21 -7.49
CA LEU A 67 0.16 -6.33 -8.13
C LEU A 67 -0.29 -5.99 -9.56
N ARG A 68 -0.76 -4.76 -9.80
CA ARG A 68 -1.09 -4.29 -11.14
C ARG A 68 0.14 -4.24 -12.04
N GLU A 69 1.25 -3.71 -11.53
CA GLU A 69 2.51 -3.67 -12.27
C GLU A 69 3.02 -5.06 -12.63
N LEU A 70 2.93 -6.02 -11.69
CA LEU A 70 3.29 -7.41 -11.95
C LEU A 70 2.37 -8.08 -12.98
N LEU A 71 1.07 -7.81 -12.90
CA LEU A 71 0.09 -8.34 -13.85
C LEU A 71 0.38 -7.82 -15.26
N ASP A 72 0.60 -6.51 -15.41
CA ASP A 72 0.93 -5.88 -16.69
C ASP A 72 2.22 -6.49 -17.29
N ARG A 73 3.29 -6.63 -16.50
CA ARG A 73 4.55 -7.26 -16.95
C ARG A 73 4.38 -8.71 -17.36
N THR A 74 3.57 -9.47 -16.62
CA THR A 74 3.31 -10.89 -16.93
C THR A 74 2.48 -11.03 -18.20
N GLN A 75 1.53 -10.11 -18.41
CA GLN A 75 0.68 -10.09 -19.60
C GLN A 75 1.46 -9.66 -20.86
N GLU A 76 2.45 -8.77 -20.73
CA GLU A 76 3.39 -8.47 -21.82
C GLU A 76 4.27 -9.67 -22.20
N GLN A 77 4.70 -10.48 -21.21
CA GLN A 77 5.43 -11.73 -21.47
C GLN A 77 4.59 -12.87 -22.07
N ALA A 78 3.25 -12.78 -22.00
CA ALA A 78 2.35 -13.75 -22.61
C ALA A 78 2.16 -13.55 -24.13
N GLN A 79 2.81 -12.54 -24.74
CA GLN A 79 2.88 -12.49 -26.19
C GLN A 79 3.67 -13.70 -26.69
N PRO A 80 3.12 -14.51 -27.62
CA PRO A 80 3.81 -15.68 -28.12
C PRO A 80 5.17 -15.23 -28.68
N PRO A 81 6.25 -15.98 -28.44
CA PRO A 81 7.56 -15.64 -29.01
C PRO A 81 7.38 -15.36 -30.50
N PRO A 82 8.00 -14.30 -31.04
CA PRO A 82 7.84 -13.93 -32.45
C PRO A 82 8.05 -15.20 -33.26
N SER A 83 7.03 -15.59 -34.04
CA SER A 83 7.05 -16.86 -34.75
C SER A 83 8.35 -16.91 -35.54
N LEU A 84 9.23 -17.86 -35.18
CA LEU A 84 10.46 -18.10 -35.93
C LEU A 84 10.03 -18.60 -37.31
N GLY A 85 9.83 -17.64 -38.22
CA GLY A 85 9.40 -17.87 -39.58
C GLY A 85 10.31 -18.89 -40.23
N ASN A 86 9.74 -20.04 -40.55
CA ASN A 86 10.26 -21.03 -41.50
C ASN A 86 11.77 -21.32 -41.44
N SER A 87 12.33 -21.55 -40.25
CA SER A 87 13.73 -22.02 -40.08
C SER A 87 14.02 -23.39 -40.75
N LYS A 88 13.01 -24.08 -41.29
CA LYS A 88 13.19 -25.28 -42.12
C LYS A 88 13.78 -24.98 -43.51
N ALA A 89 13.71 -23.73 -43.99
CA ALA A 89 14.27 -23.36 -45.29
C ALA A 89 15.81 -23.26 -45.27
N SER A 90 16.41 -22.85 -44.13
CA SER A 90 17.86 -22.64 -43.99
C SER A 90 18.68 -23.93 -43.85
N LEU A 91 18.09 -25.00 -43.31
CA LEU A 91 18.77 -26.29 -43.18
C LEU A 91 18.88 -27.05 -44.51
N LYS A 92 18.01 -26.78 -45.48
CA LYS A 92 18.09 -27.40 -46.81
C LYS A 92 19.26 -26.84 -47.63
N SER A 93 19.59 -25.56 -47.47
CA SER A 93 20.75 -24.94 -48.14
C SER A 93 22.11 -25.41 -47.59
N LEU A 94 22.15 -25.94 -46.37
CA LEU A 94 23.39 -26.46 -45.76
C LEU A 94 23.64 -27.95 -46.06
N ARG A 95 22.65 -28.69 -46.57
CA ARG A 95 22.78 -30.14 -46.85
C ARG A 95 23.77 -30.46 -47.98
N GLY A 96 24.15 -29.46 -48.79
CA GLY A 96 25.13 -29.60 -49.88
C GLY A 96 26.48 -28.91 -49.61
N TYR A 97 26.67 -28.28 -48.45
CA TYR A 97 27.90 -27.54 -48.17
C TYR A 97 29.03 -28.48 -47.75
N LYS A 98 29.86 -28.89 -48.71
CA LYS A 98 31.08 -29.65 -48.46
C LYS A 98 32.17 -28.70 -47.98
N MET A 99 32.52 -28.76 -46.70
CA MET A 99 33.64 -28.02 -46.12
C MET A 99 34.93 -28.47 -46.83
N LYS A 100 35.56 -27.56 -47.57
CA LYS A 100 36.84 -27.80 -48.22
C LYS A 100 37.93 -27.76 -47.14
N SER A 101 38.42 -28.94 -46.74
CA SER A 101 39.64 -29.03 -45.93
C SER A 101 40.78 -28.42 -46.75
N ARG A 102 41.47 -27.47 -46.14
CA ARG A 102 42.64 -26.81 -46.72
C ARG A 102 43.84 -27.55 -46.13
N ASP A 103 44.59 -28.23 -47.01
CA ASP A 103 45.92 -28.78 -46.70
C ASP A 103 46.90 -27.65 -46.35
#